data_AF-A0A225E8B2-F1
#
_entry.id   AF-A0A225E8B2-F1
#
_cell.length_a   1.000
_cell.length_b   1.000
_cell.length_c   1.000
_cell.angle_alpha   90.00
_cell.angle_beta   90.00
_cell.angle_gamma   90.00
#
_symmetry.space_group_name_H-M   'P 1'
#
loop_
_entity.id
_entity.type
_entity.pdbx_description
1 polymer ?
#
loop_
_entity_poly.entity_id
_entity_poly.type
_entity_poly.pdbx_seq_one_letter_code
_entity_poly.pdbx_strand_id
1 'polypeptide(L)'
;MLQGLLDFHKLQPVRADELNELNARETVLVVVGKPPRDFAKKSQQILGAGGAVLIVTQNAVRLDGYFPEPTSLEVTGERVFCPSPERVYGNKWCPFASPADREFLSPLSLLTGGQTAISDRALFAGLGRVATNVPSAARLHSRSQYANRELAKFPIHSATDEGRLGEDRVLAISGSGPDNHPFRFLLVADPGVFSNQMLAALGGDERGGRGTDNLAFANNVVLWLRGTGTPVNRTRCVFVENGHLIEDFGSVRFSPAPPIPPIIPPLPPPKLPDPLDPRFQQKLASMTDRFLADREDANAFNHAVVGGPGNDRAYRSVFRNLAIAAVVVGAVVLLNRYRRARHSPDVAPVPRQPGRTSDAPGSMAHRREELLQLGNYGPFVREYLQTLFTSRGLIEAAGVVPRKLPPVEVTGGHAGTVRGYLRILWDVAYGPKPGSIPYSRWKELEPMIEAVQTAADAGQWRFADNGGTE
;
A
#
# COMPACT_ATOMS: atom_id res chain seq x y z
N MET A 1 1.56 -5.36 4.81
CA MET A 1 2.68 -4.74 5.55
C MET A 1 2.37 -4.42 6.99
N LEU A 2 1.18 -3.90 7.33
CA LEU A 2 0.84 -3.59 8.73
C LEU A 2 1.10 -4.79 9.67
N GLN A 3 0.75 -6.01 9.25
CA GLN A 3 1.09 -7.25 9.95
C GLN A 3 2.59 -7.38 10.25
N GLY A 4 3.45 -7.11 9.27
CA GLY A 4 4.92 -7.13 9.45
C GLY A 4 5.43 -6.04 10.40
N LEU A 5 4.79 -4.85 10.42
CA LEU A 5 5.12 -3.83 11.41
C LEU A 5 4.68 -4.23 12.83
N LEU A 6 3.51 -4.86 12.96
CA LEU A 6 3.03 -5.38 14.24
C LEU A 6 3.99 -6.46 14.77
N ASP A 7 4.43 -7.38 13.91
CA ASP A 7 5.43 -8.41 14.25
C ASP A 7 6.81 -7.82 14.60
N PHE A 8 7.28 -6.83 13.82
CA PHE A 8 8.51 -6.09 14.11
C PHE A 8 8.49 -5.48 15.53
N HIS A 9 7.34 -4.92 15.94
CA HIS A 9 7.11 -4.37 17.26
C HIS A 9 6.73 -5.40 18.34
N LYS A 10 6.86 -6.70 18.03
CA LYS A 10 6.65 -7.84 18.93
C LYS A 10 5.22 -7.97 19.47
N LEU A 11 4.22 -7.54 18.69
CA LEU A 11 2.83 -7.85 18.96
C LEU A 11 2.53 -9.28 18.48
N GLN A 12 2.19 -10.16 19.40
CA GLN A 12 1.89 -11.56 19.09
C GLN A 12 0.45 -11.69 18.58
N PRO A 13 0.22 -12.36 17.43
CA PRO A 13 -1.13 -12.60 16.95
C PRO A 13 -1.89 -13.52 17.93
N VAL A 14 -3.16 -13.22 18.16
CA VAL A 14 -4.07 -14.04 18.96
C VAL A 14 -4.77 -15.04 18.05
N ARG A 15 -4.77 -16.31 18.45
CA ARG A 15 -5.42 -17.41 17.75
C ARG A 15 -6.90 -17.49 18.09
N ALA A 16 -7.69 -18.18 17.25
CA ALA A 16 -9.14 -18.30 17.44
C ALA A 16 -9.52 -18.98 18.76
N ASP A 17 -8.76 -19.99 19.20
CA ASP A 17 -8.96 -20.70 20.46
C ASP A 17 -8.69 -19.82 21.69
N GLU A 18 -7.80 -18.84 21.56
CA GLU A 18 -7.44 -17.89 22.63
C GLU A 18 -8.43 -16.71 22.76
N LEU A 19 -9.34 -16.50 21.80
CA LEU A 19 -10.21 -15.32 21.75
C LEU A 19 -11.15 -15.17 22.96
N ASN A 20 -11.43 -16.26 23.67
CA ASN A 20 -12.31 -16.23 24.84
C ASN A 20 -11.55 -15.95 26.14
N GLU A 21 -10.25 -16.23 26.18
CA GLU A 21 -9.40 -16.17 27.39
C GLU A 21 -8.38 -15.02 27.34
N LEU A 22 -8.53 -14.11 26.36
CA LEU A 22 -7.58 -13.01 26.18
C LEU A 22 -7.52 -12.05 27.38
N ASN A 23 -6.30 -11.65 27.73
CA ASN A 23 -6.06 -10.51 28.59
C ASN A 23 -6.37 -9.21 27.84
N ALA A 24 -7.59 -8.72 28.00
CA ALA A 24 -8.12 -7.58 27.26
C ALA A 24 -7.30 -6.29 27.42
N ARG A 25 -6.66 -6.10 28.59
CA ARG A 25 -5.82 -4.93 28.89
C ARG A 25 -4.53 -4.90 28.07
N GLU A 26 -3.96 -6.06 27.79
CA GLU A 26 -2.70 -6.23 27.04
C GLU A 26 -2.95 -6.45 25.53
N THR A 27 -4.20 -6.35 25.10
CA THR A 27 -4.62 -6.67 23.74
C THR A 27 -4.88 -5.42 22.91
N VAL A 28 -4.40 -5.45 21.67
CA VAL A 28 -4.78 -4.55 20.59
C VAL A 28 -5.73 -5.30 19.65
N LEU A 29 -6.86 -4.71 19.29
CA LEU A 29 -7.70 -5.18 18.19
C LEU A 29 -7.44 -4.33 16.96
N VAL A 30 -7.03 -4.96 15.86
CA VAL A 30 -6.84 -4.30 14.56
C VAL A 30 -7.83 -4.86 13.58
N VAL A 31 -8.69 -4.03 13.00
CA VAL A 31 -9.68 -4.41 12.00
C VAL A 31 -9.40 -3.65 10.71
N VAL A 32 -9.05 -4.36 9.64
CA VAL A 32 -8.79 -3.81 8.31
C VAL A 32 -9.87 -4.29 7.35
N GLY A 33 -10.47 -3.36 6.60
CA GLY A 33 -11.56 -3.66 5.68
C GLY A 33 -12.93 -3.61 6.37
N LYS A 34 -13.88 -4.46 5.97
CA LYS A 34 -15.25 -4.41 6.50
C LYS A 34 -15.28 -4.96 7.94
N PRO A 35 -15.63 -4.15 8.95
CA PRO A 35 -15.63 -4.60 10.34
C PRO A 35 -16.80 -5.58 10.58
N PRO A 36 -16.51 -6.82 11.06
CA PRO A 36 -17.54 -7.81 11.33
C PRO A 36 -18.28 -7.49 12.63
N ARG A 37 -19.63 -7.50 12.60
CA ARG A 37 -20.48 -7.09 13.74
C ARG A 37 -20.16 -7.83 15.03
N ASP A 38 -19.79 -9.10 14.95
CA ASP A 38 -19.50 -9.94 16.12
C ASP A 38 -18.28 -9.43 16.91
N PHE A 39 -17.40 -8.65 16.28
CA PHE A 39 -16.26 -8.03 16.94
C PHE A 39 -16.60 -6.73 17.68
N ALA A 40 -17.82 -6.18 17.54
CA ALA A 40 -18.22 -4.99 18.30
C ALA A 40 -18.16 -5.24 19.82
N LYS A 41 -18.76 -6.36 20.28
CA LYS A 41 -18.70 -6.78 21.69
C LYS A 41 -17.26 -6.99 22.17
N LYS A 42 -16.41 -7.56 21.32
CA LYS A 42 -14.99 -7.78 21.61
C LYS A 42 -14.21 -6.47 21.72
N SER A 43 -14.50 -5.52 20.84
CA SER A 43 -13.96 -4.16 20.87
C SER A 43 -14.28 -3.46 22.19
N GLN A 44 -15.55 -3.53 22.64
CA GLN A 44 -15.93 -3.01 23.96
C GLN A 44 -15.21 -3.70 25.11
N GLN A 45 -15.09 -5.02 25.06
CA GLN A 45 -14.38 -5.78 26.09
C GLN A 45 -12.90 -5.32 26.18
N ILE A 46 -12.24 -5.14 25.04
CA ILE A 46 -10.84 -4.69 24.97
C ILE A 46 -10.70 -3.26 25.47
N LEU A 47 -11.51 -2.31 24.97
CA LEU A 47 -11.48 -0.92 25.42
C LEU A 47 -11.87 -0.78 26.89
N GLY A 48 -12.87 -1.52 27.34
CA GLY A 48 -13.35 -1.58 28.72
C GLY A 48 -12.37 -2.22 29.71
N ALA A 49 -11.25 -2.79 29.24
CA ALA A 49 -10.15 -3.26 30.08
C ALA A 49 -8.88 -2.40 29.97
N GLY A 50 -8.90 -1.32 29.17
CA GLY A 50 -7.73 -0.47 28.92
C GLY A 50 -6.88 -0.93 27.73
N GLY A 51 -7.40 -1.82 26.89
CA GLY A 51 -6.78 -2.22 25.62
C GLY A 51 -6.79 -1.12 24.57
N ALA A 52 -6.47 -1.47 23.32
CA ALA A 52 -6.51 -0.53 22.20
C ALA A 52 -7.23 -1.10 20.98
N VAL A 53 -7.86 -0.23 20.18
CA VAL A 53 -8.60 -0.62 18.98
C VAL A 53 -8.20 0.26 17.79
N LEU A 54 -7.84 -0.36 16.67
CA LEU A 54 -7.64 0.28 15.39
C LEU A 54 -8.67 -0.27 14.40
N ILE A 55 -9.51 0.60 13.85
CA ILE A 55 -10.41 0.26 12.74
C ILE A 55 -9.97 1.04 11.52
N VAL A 56 -9.67 0.32 10.44
CA VAL A 56 -9.24 0.87 9.16
C VAL A 56 -10.18 0.38 8.08
N THR A 57 -11.05 1.25 7.59
CA THR A 57 -12.09 0.84 6.63
C THR A 57 -12.43 1.97 5.67
N GLN A 58 -12.70 1.61 4.43
CA GLN A 58 -13.29 2.49 3.42
C GLN A 58 -14.77 2.16 3.17
N ASN A 59 -15.32 1.14 3.84
CA ASN A 59 -16.67 0.67 3.59
C ASN A 59 -17.69 1.54 4.33
N ALA A 60 -18.85 1.76 3.70
CA ALA A 60 -20.00 2.37 4.35
C ALA A 60 -20.40 1.53 5.58
N VAL A 61 -20.18 2.05 6.78
CA VAL A 61 -20.47 1.32 8.02
C VAL A 61 -20.65 2.26 9.21
N ARG A 62 -21.70 2.01 9.98
CA ARG A 62 -21.85 2.57 11.33
C ARG A 62 -21.14 1.67 12.32
N LEU A 63 -20.33 2.29 13.16
CA LEU A 63 -19.48 1.61 14.15
C LEU A 63 -20.12 1.66 15.55
N ASP A 64 -21.45 1.70 15.60
CA ASP A 64 -22.20 1.63 16.85
C ASP A 64 -21.81 0.36 17.62
N GLY A 65 -21.47 0.52 18.89
CA GLY A 65 -21.02 -0.58 19.74
C GLY A 65 -19.57 -1.03 19.54
N TYR A 66 -18.75 -0.40 18.68
CA TYR A 66 -17.30 -0.66 18.67
C TYR A 66 -16.52 0.19 19.66
N PHE A 67 -17.02 1.40 19.96
CA PHE A 67 -16.37 2.35 20.85
C PHE A 67 -17.25 2.69 22.05
N PRO A 68 -16.70 3.12 23.20
CA PRO A 68 -17.49 3.35 24.40
C PRO A 68 -18.61 4.34 24.15
N GLU A 69 -19.82 4.03 24.63
CA GLU A 69 -20.96 4.93 24.53
C GLU A 69 -20.68 6.26 25.24
N PRO A 70 -21.26 7.38 24.75
CA PRO A 70 -22.21 7.52 23.64
C PRO A 70 -21.56 7.77 22.25
N THR A 71 -20.36 7.22 21.99
CA THR A 71 -19.65 7.46 20.72
C THR A 71 -20.41 6.85 19.53
N SER A 72 -20.88 7.70 18.60
CA SER A 72 -21.44 7.25 17.32
C SER A 72 -20.56 7.73 16.16
N LEU A 73 -19.97 6.77 15.47
CA LEU A 73 -19.02 6.96 14.38
C LEU A 73 -19.50 6.24 13.13
N GLU A 74 -19.32 6.87 11.98
CA GLU A 74 -19.69 6.31 10.69
C GLU A 74 -18.58 6.53 9.68
N VAL A 75 -18.32 5.55 8.83
CA VAL A 75 -17.56 5.73 7.59
C VAL A 75 -18.56 5.73 6.44
N THR A 76 -18.50 6.75 5.57
CA THR A 76 -19.53 7.00 4.56
C THR A 76 -19.49 6.01 3.40
N GLY A 77 -18.32 5.47 3.08
CA GLY A 77 -18.09 4.67 1.88
C GLY A 77 -17.95 5.48 0.59
N GLU A 78 -18.17 6.79 0.65
CA GLU A 78 -18.01 7.69 -0.50
C GLU A 78 -16.53 7.95 -0.75
N ARG A 79 -16.10 7.74 -2.01
CA ARG A 79 -14.70 7.93 -2.37
C ARG A 79 -14.37 9.43 -2.41
N VAL A 80 -13.30 9.81 -1.71
CA VAL A 80 -12.81 11.19 -1.67
C VAL A 80 -11.71 11.38 -2.72
N PHE A 81 -11.70 12.52 -3.40
CA PHE A 81 -10.62 12.96 -4.27
C PHE A 81 -10.26 14.41 -4.01
N CYS A 82 -9.06 14.83 -4.42
CA CYS A 82 -8.64 16.22 -4.37
C CYS A 82 -8.15 16.66 -5.77
N PRO A 83 -8.71 17.75 -6.35
CA PRO A 83 -8.32 18.22 -7.67
C PRO A 83 -6.95 18.91 -7.68
N SER A 84 -6.46 19.35 -6.53
CA SER A 84 -5.18 20.07 -6.38
C SER A 84 -3.98 19.13 -6.53
N PRO A 85 -3.17 19.25 -7.60
CA PRO A 85 -2.06 18.34 -7.87
C PRO A 85 -0.96 18.36 -6.79
N GLU A 86 -0.79 19.48 -6.09
CA GLU A 86 0.18 19.65 -5.01
C GLU A 86 -0.24 18.98 -3.69
N ARG A 87 -1.49 18.52 -3.60
CA ARG A 87 -2.11 17.94 -2.40
C ARG A 87 -2.42 16.45 -2.57
N VAL A 88 -1.89 15.82 -3.61
CA VAL A 88 -2.14 14.42 -3.94
C VAL A 88 -0.85 13.69 -4.26
N TYR A 89 -0.84 12.38 -4.02
CA TYR A 89 0.25 11.49 -4.40
C TYR A 89 -0.05 10.82 -5.74
N GLY A 90 0.65 11.23 -6.80
CA GLY A 90 0.51 10.68 -8.16
C GLY A 90 -0.76 11.12 -8.89
N ASN A 91 -1.95 10.85 -8.33
CA ASN A 91 -3.24 11.15 -8.97
C ASN A 91 -4.28 11.71 -7.99
N LYS A 92 -5.35 12.33 -8.53
CA LYS A 92 -6.39 13.03 -7.74
C LYS A 92 -7.09 12.18 -6.67
N TRP A 93 -7.07 10.85 -6.79
CA TRP A 93 -7.72 9.91 -5.87
C TRP A 93 -6.86 9.53 -4.66
N CYS A 94 -5.65 10.05 -4.58
CA CYS A 94 -4.70 9.80 -3.49
C CYS A 94 -4.36 11.10 -2.73
N PRO A 95 -5.35 11.85 -2.19
CA PRO A 95 -5.06 13.04 -1.38
C PRO A 95 -4.12 12.74 -0.21
N PHE A 96 -3.25 13.70 0.10
CA PHE A 96 -2.49 13.67 1.35
C PHE A 96 -3.39 14.00 2.54
N ALA A 97 -3.22 13.29 3.65
CA ALA A 97 -3.85 13.63 4.91
C ALA A 97 -3.33 14.99 5.41
N SER A 98 -4.24 15.86 5.86
CA SER A 98 -3.91 17.14 6.49
C SER A 98 -4.17 17.03 7.99
N PRO A 99 -3.19 17.25 8.88
CA PRO A 99 -3.44 17.25 10.33
C PRO A 99 -4.56 18.23 10.69
N ALA A 100 -5.49 17.81 11.54
CA ALA A 100 -6.64 18.63 11.91
C ALA A 100 -6.24 19.85 12.77
N ASP A 101 -5.31 19.64 13.70
CA ASP A 101 -4.76 20.71 14.52
C ASP A 101 -3.47 21.23 13.88
N ARG A 102 -3.52 22.44 13.31
CA ARG A 102 -2.31 23.12 12.78
C ARG A 102 -1.46 23.78 13.87
N GLU A 103 -2.03 23.99 15.06
CA GLU A 103 -1.44 24.84 16.09
C GLU A 103 -0.28 24.21 16.86
N PHE A 104 -0.06 22.89 16.78
CA PHE A 104 0.87 22.23 17.68
C PHE A 104 1.78 21.24 16.96
N LEU A 105 3.03 21.65 16.76
CA LEU A 105 4.20 21.13 17.48
C LEU A 105 5.43 21.83 16.91
N SER A 106 6.01 22.75 17.69
CA SER A 106 7.36 23.21 17.45
C SER A 106 8.27 21.97 17.37
N PRO A 107 9.14 21.83 16.35
CA PRO A 107 10.04 20.68 16.17
C PRO A 107 10.85 20.32 17.43
N LEU A 108 11.03 21.29 18.33
CA LEU A 108 11.69 21.15 19.62
C LEU A 108 11.05 20.13 20.58
N SER A 109 9.74 19.91 20.54
CA SER A 109 9.07 18.92 21.41
C SER A 109 9.39 17.47 21.04
N LEU A 110 9.87 17.21 19.82
CA LEU A 110 10.35 15.90 19.37
C LEU A 110 11.83 15.64 19.73
N LEU A 111 12.60 16.70 20.01
CA LEU A 111 14.05 16.61 20.27
C LEU A 111 14.40 16.46 21.75
N THR A 112 13.47 16.71 22.67
CA THR A 112 13.64 16.37 24.08
C THR A 112 13.41 14.87 24.26
N GLY A 113 14.47 14.08 24.00
CA GLY A 113 14.53 12.62 23.94
C GLY A 113 14.22 11.84 25.23
N GLY A 114 13.24 12.25 26.02
CA GLY A 114 12.54 11.32 26.90
C GLY A 114 11.59 10.48 26.05
N GLN A 115 11.55 9.16 26.26
CA GLN A 115 10.52 8.26 25.71
C GLN A 115 9.14 8.60 26.29
N THR A 116 8.68 9.82 26.05
CA THR A 116 7.36 10.28 26.44
C THR A 116 6.34 9.57 25.56
N ALA A 117 5.26 9.11 26.18
CA ALA A 117 4.22 8.39 25.48
C ALA A 117 3.77 9.16 24.24
N ILE A 118 3.73 8.49 23.08
CA ILE A 118 3.17 9.07 21.87
C ILE A 118 1.72 9.44 22.20
N SER A 119 1.39 10.74 22.13
CA SER A 119 0.02 11.23 22.24
C SER A 119 -0.72 10.98 20.93
N ASP A 120 -2.05 10.98 20.97
CA ASP A 120 -2.86 10.92 19.75
C ASP A 120 -2.51 12.04 18.75
N ARG A 121 -2.22 13.25 19.25
CA ARG A 121 -1.72 14.40 18.45
C ARG A 121 -0.44 14.09 17.69
N ALA A 122 0.44 13.28 18.28
CA ALA A 122 1.75 12.99 17.70
C ALA A 122 1.67 12.02 16.50
N LEU A 123 0.52 11.38 16.24
CA LEU A 123 0.37 10.42 15.15
C LEU A 123 0.68 11.03 13.77
N PHE A 124 0.22 12.26 13.52
CA PHE A 124 0.44 13.01 12.29
C PHE A 124 1.49 14.14 12.43
N ALA A 125 2.10 14.28 13.61
CA ALA A 125 3.02 15.37 13.89
C ALA A 125 4.26 15.31 12.99
N GLY A 126 4.54 16.40 12.28
CA GLY A 126 5.66 16.46 11.33
C GLY A 126 5.47 15.63 10.06
N LEU A 127 4.34 14.94 9.88
CA LEU A 127 4.03 14.12 8.72
C LEU A 127 3.15 14.92 7.76
N GLY A 128 3.76 15.56 6.76
CA GLY A 128 3.07 16.41 5.80
C GLY A 128 2.59 15.69 4.54
N ARG A 129 3.00 14.43 4.34
CA ARG A 129 2.79 13.67 3.10
C ARG A 129 2.30 12.24 3.35
N VAL A 130 1.38 12.05 4.30
CA VAL A 130 0.70 10.75 4.46
C VAL A 130 -0.33 10.60 3.34
N ALA A 131 -0.03 9.79 2.33
CA ALA A 131 -0.88 9.57 1.17
C ALA A 131 -2.01 8.57 1.45
N THR A 132 -3.16 8.82 0.83
CA THR A 132 -4.28 7.88 0.76
C THR A 132 -4.25 7.10 -0.56
N ASN A 133 -5.08 6.07 -0.71
CA ASN A 133 -5.23 5.31 -1.97
C ASN A 133 -6.70 5.13 -2.36
N VAL A 134 -7.53 4.68 -1.40
CA VAL A 134 -8.97 4.50 -1.60
C VAL A 134 -9.73 5.19 -0.47
N PRO A 135 -9.54 6.52 -0.30
CA PRO A 135 -10.05 7.21 0.85
C PRO A 135 -11.58 7.31 0.84
N SER A 136 -12.16 7.06 2.01
CA SER A 136 -13.53 7.39 2.38
C SER A 136 -13.52 8.48 3.45
N ALA A 137 -14.67 9.08 3.76
CA ALA A 137 -14.82 9.96 4.91
C ALA A 137 -15.34 9.23 6.15
N ALA A 138 -14.85 9.61 7.32
CA ALA A 138 -15.46 9.33 8.62
C ALA A 138 -16.23 10.54 9.13
N ARG A 139 -17.32 10.30 9.87
CA ARG A 139 -18.13 11.32 10.56
C ARG A 139 -18.32 10.95 12.02
N LEU A 140 -18.32 11.98 12.87
CA LEU A 140 -18.62 11.89 14.30
C LEU A 140 -20.00 12.51 14.54
N HIS A 141 -21.00 11.67 14.80
CA HIS A 141 -22.39 12.12 14.99
C HIS A 141 -22.62 12.75 16.36
N SER A 142 -21.93 12.24 17.38
CA SER A 142 -22.00 12.74 18.75
C SER A 142 -20.62 12.73 19.37
N ARG A 143 -20.20 13.87 19.92
CA ARG A 143 -18.95 13.96 20.70
C ARG A 143 -19.19 13.25 22.03
N SER A 144 -18.39 12.23 22.30
CA SER A 144 -18.38 11.54 23.57
C SER A 144 -17.22 12.07 24.40
N GLN A 145 -17.31 12.07 25.73
CA GLN A 145 -16.22 12.50 26.61
C GLN A 145 -14.87 11.77 26.37
N TYR A 146 -14.90 10.64 25.64
CA TYR A 146 -13.71 9.87 25.26
C TYR A 146 -13.37 9.97 23.77
N ALA A 147 -14.35 10.26 22.91
CA ALA A 147 -14.24 10.29 21.46
C ALA A 147 -14.30 11.73 20.95
N ASN A 148 -13.16 12.41 21.02
CA ASN A 148 -13.15 13.87 20.96
C ASN A 148 -12.30 14.47 19.85
N ARG A 149 -11.55 13.67 19.08
CA ARG A 149 -10.51 14.27 18.24
C ARG A 149 -10.49 13.79 16.80
N GLU A 150 -10.73 14.74 15.92
CA GLU A 150 -10.32 14.67 14.53
C GLU A 150 -8.80 14.77 14.49
N LEU A 151 -8.11 13.77 13.95
CA LEU A 151 -6.64 13.78 13.84
C LEU A 151 -6.17 14.27 12.49
N ALA A 152 -6.86 13.85 11.44
CA ALA A 152 -6.54 14.22 10.08
C ALA A 152 -7.80 14.46 9.26
N LYS A 153 -7.77 15.54 8.48
CA LYS A 153 -8.76 15.94 7.50
C LYS A 153 -8.24 15.68 6.09
N PHE A 154 -9.14 15.79 5.13
CA PHE A 154 -8.76 15.90 3.74
C PHE A 154 -8.29 17.33 3.41
N PRO A 155 -7.44 17.50 2.39
CA PRO A 155 -7.03 18.83 1.97
C PRO A 155 -8.23 19.69 1.53
N ILE A 156 -8.11 21.01 1.65
CA ILE A 156 -9.08 21.97 1.10
C ILE A 156 -9.32 21.64 -0.38
N HIS A 157 -10.57 21.80 -0.83
CA HIS A 157 -11.07 21.45 -2.16
C HIS A 157 -11.25 19.96 -2.43
N SER A 158 -11.07 19.10 -1.42
CA SER A 158 -11.47 17.71 -1.57
C SER A 158 -12.98 17.59 -1.77
N ALA A 159 -13.36 16.59 -2.57
CA ALA A 159 -14.72 16.35 -3.01
C ALA A 159 -14.99 14.85 -3.09
N THR A 160 -16.26 14.53 -3.21
CA THR A 160 -16.79 13.22 -3.57
C THR A 160 -17.52 13.35 -4.90
N ASP A 161 -18.00 12.25 -5.46
CA ASP A 161 -18.83 12.29 -6.67
C ASP A 161 -20.14 13.08 -6.45
N GLU A 162 -20.61 13.20 -5.19
CA GLU A 162 -21.81 13.96 -4.82
C GLU A 162 -21.56 15.46 -4.65
N GLY A 163 -20.30 15.90 -4.68
CA GLY A 163 -19.92 17.31 -4.56
C GLY A 163 -18.84 17.55 -3.50
N ARG A 164 -18.72 18.81 -3.07
CA ARG A 164 -17.67 19.25 -2.14
C ARG A 164 -17.79 18.51 -0.81
N LEU A 165 -16.65 18.08 -0.27
CA LEU A 165 -16.60 17.40 1.02
C LEU A 165 -16.93 18.40 2.15
N GLY A 166 -17.87 18.03 3.03
CA GLY A 166 -18.21 18.81 4.23
C GLY A 166 -17.07 18.85 5.25
N GLU A 167 -17.08 19.85 6.15
CA GLU A 167 -16.05 20.02 7.18
C GLU A 167 -16.12 18.97 8.30
N ASP A 168 -17.29 18.35 8.48
CA ASP A 168 -17.59 17.26 9.41
C ASP A 168 -17.04 15.90 8.95
N ARG A 169 -16.50 15.84 7.73
CA ARG A 169 -16.00 14.63 7.09
C ARG A 169 -14.47 14.61 7.15
N VAL A 170 -13.93 13.68 7.94
CA VAL A 170 -12.51 13.60 8.24
C VAL A 170 -11.91 12.27 7.81
N LEU A 171 -10.59 12.17 7.73
CA LEU A 171 -9.89 10.93 7.39
C LEU A 171 -9.68 10.06 8.64
N ALA A 172 -9.31 10.66 9.76
CA ALA A 172 -8.95 9.92 10.96
C ALA A 172 -9.54 10.55 12.23
N ILE A 173 -10.06 9.71 13.12
CA ILE A 173 -10.64 10.09 14.42
C ILE A 173 -10.01 9.22 15.50
N SER A 174 -9.65 9.83 16.62
CA SER A 174 -9.16 9.10 17.79
C SER A 174 -9.94 9.43 19.06
N GLY A 175 -9.74 8.56 20.04
CA GLY A 175 -10.13 8.81 21.41
C GLY A 175 -9.29 8.03 22.40
N SER A 176 -9.30 8.51 23.64
CA SER A 176 -8.57 7.91 24.75
C SER A 176 -9.41 7.93 26.02
N GLY A 177 -9.26 6.88 26.81
CA GLY A 177 -9.86 6.80 28.13
C GLY A 177 -9.19 7.72 29.15
N PRO A 178 -9.80 7.85 30.35
CA PRO A 178 -9.22 8.62 31.45
C PRO A 178 -7.95 7.94 31.99
N ASP A 179 -7.10 8.67 32.72
CA ASP A 179 -5.79 8.16 33.19
C ASP A 179 -5.89 6.91 34.08
N ASN A 180 -6.98 6.78 34.85
CA ASN A 180 -7.24 5.61 35.69
C ASN A 180 -7.72 4.38 34.88
N HIS A 181 -8.10 4.58 33.62
CA HIS A 181 -8.54 3.52 32.72
C HIS A 181 -8.15 3.82 31.25
N PRO A 182 -6.84 3.81 30.94
CA PRO A 182 -6.33 4.35 29.70
C PRO A 182 -6.51 3.37 28.55
N PHE A 183 -7.66 3.45 27.87
CA PHE A 183 -7.85 2.82 26.55
C PHE A 183 -7.51 3.79 25.43
N ARG A 184 -7.35 3.25 24.22
CA ARG A 184 -7.04 4.03 23.02
C ARG A 184 -7.83 3.50 21.85
N PHE A 185 -8.40 4.35 21.02
CA PHE A 185 -8.92 3.92 19.74
C PHE A 185 -8.60 4.88 18.60
N LEU A 186 -8.43 4.31 17.42
CA LEU A 186 -8.17 5.04 16.18
C LEU A 186 -9.06 4.47 15.07
N LEU A 187 -9.81 5.35 14.42
CA LEU A 187 -10.53 5.09 13.18
C LEU A 187 -9.79 5.78 12.04
N VAL A 188 -9.48 5.06 10.98
CA VAL A 188 -8.92 5.61 9.74
C VAL A 188 -9.78 5.19 8.55
N ALA A 189 -10.30 6.15 7.82
CA ALA A 189 -11.24 5.95 6.72
C ALA A 189 -10.57 5.55 5.39
N ASP A 190 -9.40 4.91 5.43
CA ASP A 190 -8.68 4.43 4.26
C ASP A 190 -7.70 3.29 4.63
N PRO A 191 -7.95 2.03 4.23
CA PRO A 191 -6.99 0.93 4.40
C PRO A 191 -5.74 1.09 3.52
N GLY A 192 -5.84 1.87 2.46
CA GLY A 192 -4.76 2.19 1.53
C GLY A 192 -3.55 2.85 2.17
N VAL A 193 -3.73 3.58 3.27
CA VAL A 193 -2.61 4.25 3.98
C VAL A 193 -1.59 3.25 4.53
N PHE A 194 -2.02 2.00 4.78
CA PHE A 194 -1.16 0.89 5.24
C PHE A 194 -0.86 -0.14 4.15
N SER A 195 -1.19 0.16 2.89
CA SER A 195 -0.89 -0.72 1.77
C SER A 195 0.62 -0.81 1.51
N ASN A 196 1.09 -1.94 1.00
CA ASN A 196 2.51 -2.14 0.70
C ASN A 196 3.04 -1.06 -0.26
N GLN A 197 2.22 -0.65 -1.23
CA GLN A 197 2.59 0.38 -2.20
C GLN A 197 2.86 1.72 -1.52
N MET A 198 1.95 2.18 -0.65
CA MET A 198 2.12 3.47 0.03
C MET A 198 3.28 3.44 1.03
N LEU A 199 3.45 2.33 1.75
CA LEU A 199 4.54 2.20 2.72
C LEU A 199 5.93 2.07 2.07
N ALA A 200 6.01 1.52 0.86
CA ALA A 200 7.25 1.39 0.09
C ALA A 200 7.60 2.65 -0.72
N ALA A 201 6.69 3.63 -0.82
CA ALA A 201 6.87 4.87 -1.55
C ALA A 201 7.80 5.88 -0.83
N LEU A 202 8.96 5.41 -0.38
CA LEU A 202 10.02 6.23 0.23
C LEU A 202 10.83 6.98 -0.83
N GLY A 203 11.01 6.35 -2.00
CA GLY A 203 11.49 7.01 -3.21
C GLY A 203 10.37 7.88 -3.78
N GLY A 204 10.74 9.05 -4.30
CA GLY A 204 9.82 10.03 -4.84
C GLY A 204 8.76 9.49 -5.81
N ASP A 205 7.71 10.28 -6.08
CA ASP A 205 6.76 9.91 -7.12
C ASP A 205 7.41 9.91 -8.51
N GLU A 206 6.73 9.35 -9.52
CA GLU A 206 7.20 9.30 -10.92
C GLU A 206 7.53 10.68 -11.51
N ARG A 207 7.10 11.76 -10.85
CA ARG A 207 7.35 13.15 -11.26
C ARG A 207 8.54 13.77 -10.53
N GLY A 208 9.33 12.98 -9.78
CA GLY A 208 10.46 13.46 -8.99
C GLY A 208 10.04 14.19 -7.70
N GLY A 209 8.77 14.09 -7.29
CA GLY A 209 8.28 14.63 -6.02
C GLY A 209 8.82 13.87 -4.81
N ARG A 210 8.76 14.44 -3.60
CA ARG A 210 9.16 13.72 -2.36
C ARG A 210 8.30 12.47 -2.14
N GLY A 211 8.89 11.44 -1.52
CA GLY A 211 8.18 10.24 -1.07
C GLY A 211 7.04 10.54 -0.09
N THR A 212 6.41 9.48 0.39
CA THR A 212 5.31 9.56 1.36
C THR A 212 5.80 9.35 2.79
N ASP A 213 5.04 9.86 3.75
CA ASP A 213 5.29 9.68 5.18
C ASP A 213 4.54 8.46 5.75
N ASN A 214 3.96 7.61 4.90
CA ASN A 214 3.09 6.51 5.32
C ASN A 214 3.78 5.50 6.24
N LEU A 215 5.07 5.20 6.01
CA LEU A 215 5.83 4.29 6.86
C LEU A 215 6.02 4.87 8.27
N ALA A 216 6.38 6.15 8.35
CA ALA A 216 6.52 6.86 9.63
C ALA A 216 5.18 6.93 10.36
N PHE A 217 4.09 7.25 9.64
CA PHE A 217 2.73 7.23 10.18
C PHE A 217 2.36 5.85 10.73
N ALA A 218 2.57 4.79 9.95
CA ALA A 218 2.25 3.43 10.37
C ALA A 218 3.05 2.99 11.60
N ASN A 219 4.33 3.36 11.65
CA ASN A 219 5.18 3.12 12.81
C ASN A 219 4.66 3.85 14.06
N ASN A 220 4.28 5.14 13.92
CA ASN A 220 3.70 5.92 15.01
C ASN A 220 2.40 5.29 15.52
N VAL A 221 1.53 4.82 14.62
CA VAL A 221 0.29 4.12 14.98
C VAL A 221 0.57 2.86 15.78
N VAL A 222 1.51 2.01 15.35
CA VAL A 222 1.83 0.77 16.07
C VAL A 222 2.42 1.06 17.46
N LEU A 223 3.36 1.99 17.57
CA LEU A 223 3.94 2.40 18.85
C LEU A 223 2.87 3.01 19.78
N TRP A 224 1.97 3.81 19.24
CA TRP A 224 0.85 4.39 19.98
C TRP A 224 -0.15 3.33 20.46
N LEU A 225 -0.50 2.35 19.62
CA LEU A 225 -1.37 1.23 20.00
C LEU A 225 -0.76 0.38 21.11
N ARG A 226 0.55 0.10 21.00
CA ARG A 226 1.30 -0.66 22.02
C ARG A 226 1.27 0.02 23.38
N GLY A 227 1.13 1.34 23.43
CA GLY A 227 1.20 2.12 24.66
C GLY A 227 2.64 2.40 25.10
N THR A 228 3.59 2.47 24.15
CA THR A 228 4.99 2.81 24.44
C THR A 228 5.07 4.09 25.26
N GLY A 229 5.80 4.06 26.38
CA GLY A 229 5.91 5.18 27.32
C GLY A 229 4.75 5.30 28.32
N THR A 230 3.81 4.34 28.35
CA THR A 230 2.76 4.25 29.38
C THR A 230 2.93 3.01 30.26
N PRO A 231 2.27 2.95 31.44
CA PRO A 231 2.27 1.74 32.28
C PRO A 231 1.64 0.51 31.63
N VAL A 232 0.89 0.69 30.54
CA VAL A 232 0.23 -0.40 29.82
C VAL A 232 1.05 -0.74 28.58
N ASN A 233 1.70 -1.90 28.60
CA ASN A 233 2.40 -2.46 27.45
C ASN A 233 1.54 -3.55 26.81
N ARG A 234 0.95 -3.26 25.66
CA ARG A 234 0.10 -4.22 24.94
C ARG A 234 0.98 -5.12 24.08
N THR A 235 0.88 -6.43 24.26
CA THR A 235 1.75 -7.42 23.62
C THR A 235 0.99 -8.39 22.74
N ARG A 236 -0.34 -8.37 22.78
CA ARG A 236 -1.23 -9.27 22.03
C ARG A 236 -1.99 -8.50 20.96
N CYS A 237 -2.23 -9.10 19.80
CA CYS A 237 -2.94 -8.49 18.69
C CYS A 237 -4.01 -9.43 18.13
N VAL A 238 -5.28 -9.04 18.25
CA VAL A 238 -6.37 -9.65 17.50
C VAL A 238 -6.43 -8.92 16.16
N PHE A 239 -5.94 -9.55 15.09
CA PHE A 239 -5.90 -8.94 13.76
C PHE A 239 -6.99 -9.53 12.88
N VAL A 240 -7.89 -8.68 12.39
CA VAL A 240 -9.01 -9.06 11.52
C VAL A 240 -8.87 -8.34 10.20
N GLU A 241 -8.82 -9.09 9.11
CA GLU A 241 -8.76 -8.55 7.75
C GLU A 241 -9.95 -9.05 6.93
N ASN A 242 -10.77 -8.13 6.46
CA ASN A 242 -11.99 -8.41 5.69
C ASN A 242 -12.91 -9.45 6.35
N GLY A 243 -13.00 -9.41 7.68
CA GLY A 243 -13.83 -10.33 8.48
C GLY A 243 -13.15 -11.65 8.86
N HIS A 244 -11.92 -11.89 8.42
CA HIS A 244 -11.15 -13.09 8.76
C HIS A 244 -10.12 -12.78 9.85
N LEU A 245 -10.05 -13.62 10.88
CA LEU A 245 -8.99 -13.57 11.87
C LEU A 245 -7.68 -14.03 11.23
N ILE A 246 -6.61 -13.25 11.39
CA ILE A 246 -5.27 -13.59 10.94
C ILE A 246 -4.45 -14.02 12.16
N GLU A 247 -4.11 -15.30 12.21
CA GLU A 247 -3.47 -15.93 13.38
C GLU A 247 -1.94 -15.99 13.27
N ASP A 248 -1.38 -15.70 12.10
CA ASP A 248 0.06 -15.78 11.85
C ASP A 248 0.55 -14.61 10.99
N PHE A 249 1.34 -13.72 11.62
CA PHE A 249 2.01 -12.62 10.94
C PHE A 249 3.25 -13.06 10.15
N GLY A 250 3.86 -14.20 10.45
CA GLY A 250 4.99 -14.74 9.69
C GLY A 250 4.59 -15.22 8.29
N SER A 251 3.30 -15.49 8.10
CA SER A 251 2.74 -15.92 6.84
C SER A 251 2.52 -14.81 5.82
N VAL A 252 3.12 -13.60 5.98
CA VAL A 252 3.10 -12.57 4.93
C VAL A 252 3.80 -13.11 3.68
N ARG A 253 3.03 -13.87 2.91
CA ARG A 253 3.31 -14.23 1.54
C ARG A 253 3.19 -12.90 0.83
N PHE A 254 4.32 -12.30 0.49
CA PHE A 254 4.35 -11.44 -0.68
C PHE A 254 3.73 -12.29 -1.78
N SER A 255 2.45 -12.08 -2.08
CA SER A 255 1.80 -12.80 -3.16
C SER A 255 2.71 -12.52 -4.35
N PRO A 256 3.36 -13.56 -4.91
CA PRO A 256 4.19 -13.35 -6.09
C PRO A 256 3.28 -12.61 -7.06
N ALA A 257 3.76 -11.49 -7.60
CA ALA A 257 3.00 -10.73 -8.57
C ALA A 257 2.41 -11.73 -9.57
N PRO A 258 1.11 -11.64 -9.91
CA PRO A 258 0.51 -12.55 -10.86
C PRO A 258 1.47 -12.62 -12.06
N PRO A 259 1.85 -13.83 -12.51
CA PRO A 259 2.88 -13.99 -13.52
C PRO A 259 2.54 -13.04 -14.66
N ILE A 260 3.50 -12.19 -15.03
CA ILE A 260 3.33 -11.21 -16.10
C ILE A 260 2.68 -11.98 -17.25
N PRO A 261 1.46 -11.62 -17.68
CA PRO A 261 0.83 -12.33 -18.78
C PRO A 261 1.84 -12.32 -19.93
N PRO A 262 2.13 -13.48 -20.55
CA PRO A 262 3.15 -13.57 -21.58
C PRO A 262 2.91 -12.44 -22.57
N ILE A 263 3.97 -11.70 -22.92
CA ILE A 263 3.92 -10.66 -23.95
C ILE A 263 3.34 -11.35 -25.17
N ILE A 264 2.05 -11.11 -25.43
CA ILE A 264 1.39 -11.60 -26.62
C ILE A 264 2.16 -10.88 -27.73
N PRO A 265 2.89 -11.57 -28.62
CA PRO A 265 3.49 -10.91 -29.77
C PRO A 265 2.36 -10.10 -30.43
N PRO A 266 2.62 -8.86 -30.87
CA PRO A 266 1.57 -8.00 -31.40
C PRO A 266 0.72 -8.82 -32.34
N LEU A 267 -0.55 -9.03 -31.97
CA LEU A 267 -1.50 -9.68 -32.85
C LEU A 267 -1.33 -8.98 -34.20
N PRO A 268 -1.07 -9.71 -35.30
CA PRO A 268 -1.04 -9.07 -36.60
C PRO A 268 -2.28 -8.20 -36.67
N PRO A 269 -2.14 -6.90 -37.00
CA PRO A 269 -3.25 -5.97 -36.95
C PRO A 269 -4.43 -6.68 -37.62
N PRO A 270 -5.59 -6.79 -36.94
CA PRO A 270 -6.74 -7.42 -37.55
C PRO A 270 -6.85 -6.79 -38.93
N LYS A 271 -6.91 -7.60 -39.99
CA LYS A 271 -7.24 -7.12 -41.32
C LYS A 271 -8.62 -6.51 -41.18
N LEU A 272 -8.65 -5.24 -40.76
CA LEU A 272 -9.81 -4.39 -40.84
C LEU A 272 -10.21 -4.49 -42.31
N PRO A 273 -11.48 -4.81 -42.60
CA PRO A 273 -11.98 -4.71 -43.96
C PRO A 273 -11.52 -3.36 -44.47
N ASP A 274 -10.85 -3.36 -45.62
CA ASP A 274 -10.32 -2.15 -46.22
C ASP A 274 -11.45 -1.12 -46.20
N PRO A 275 -11.30 0.07 -45.59
CA PRO A 275 -12.36 1.07 -45.54
C PRO A 275 -12.81 1.53 -46.94
N LEU A 276 -12.04 1.15 -47.96
CA LEU A 276 -12.33 1.32 -49.39
C LEU A 276 -12.96 0.09 -50.05
N ASP A 277 -13.22 -1.01 -49.34
CA ASP A 277 -13.94 -2.17 -49.88
C ASP A 277 -15.39 -1.76 -50.22
N PRO A 278 -15.77 -1.74 -51.51
CA PRO A 278 -17.09 -1.31 -51.95
C PRO A 278 -18.21 -2.12 -51.30
N ARG A 279 -17.94 -3.37 -50.91
CA ARG A 279 -18.92 -4.23 -50.26
C ARG A 279 -19.24 -3.80 -48.85
N PHE A 280 -18.25 -3.31 -48.11
CA PHE A 280 -18.45 -2.81 -46.74
C PHE A 280 -19.18 -1.46 -46.77
N GLN A 281 -18.82 -0.58 -47.70
CA GLN A 281 -19.53 0.67 -47.93
C GLN A 281 -20.97 0.45 -48.39
N GLN A 282 -21.23 -0.50 -49.30
CA GLN A 282 -22.60 -0.86 -49.70
C GLN A 282 -23.41 -1.46 -48.55
N LYS A 283 -22.79 -2.27 -47.69
CA LYS A 283 -23.49 -2.89 -46.55
C LYS A 283 -23.81 -1.85 -45.48
N LEU A 284 -22.89 -0.93 -45.20
CA LEU A 284 -23.15 0.22 -44.35
C LEU A 284 -24.21 1.12 -44.94
N ALA A 285 -24.07 1.53 -46.21
CA ALA A 285 -25.07 2.34 -46.91
C ALA A 285 -26.46 1.71 -46.84
N SER A 286 -26.60 0.41 -47.17
CA SER A 286 -27.88 -0.30 -47.08
C SER A 286 -28.42 -0.46 -45.65
N MET A 287 -27.55 -0.49 -44.64
CA MET A 287 -27.95 -0.46 -43.24
C MET A 287 -28.41 0.92 -42.83
N THR A 288 -27.71 2.00 -43.22
CA THR A 288 -28.15 3.38 -42.99
C THR A 288 -29.44 3.70 -43.73
N ASP A 289 -29.59 3.28 -44.99
CA ASP A 289 -30.79 3.52 -45.78
C ASP A 289 -31.99 2.76 -45.21
N ARG A 290 -31.80 1.53 -44.72
CA ARG A 290 -32.85 0.83 -43.94
C ARG A 290 -33.16 1.52 -42.62
N PHE A 291 -32.15 2.03 -41.91
CA PHE A 291 -32.36 2.74 -40.64
C PHE A 291 -33.03 4.11 -40.82
N LEU A 292 -32.77 4.78 -41.95
CA LEU A 292 -33.37 6.06 -42.33
C LEU A 292 -34.79 5.85 -42.86
N ALA A 293 -35.01 4.85 -43.71
CA ALA A 293 -36.35 4.49 -44.17
C ALA A 293 -37.26 4.01 -43.03
N ASP A 294 -36.74 3.22 -42.09
CA ASP A 294 -37.48 2.81 -40.88
C ASP A 294 -37.72 3.98 -39.90
N ARG A 295 -37.09 5.15 -40.10
CA ARG A 295 -37.29 6.36 -39.29
C ARG A 295 -38.03 7.49 -39.97
N GLU A 296 -38.09 7.55 -41.30
CA GLU A 296 -38.90 8.53 -42.03
C GLU A 296 -40.40 8.22 -41.95
N ASP A 297 -40.79 6.96 -41.79
CA ASP A 297 -42.20 6.55 -41.59
C ASP A 297 -42.71 6.76 -40.15
N ALA A 298 -41.90 7.34 -39.25
CA ALA A 298 -42.23 7.42 -37.85
C ALA A 298 -42.28 8.88 -37.33
N ASN A 299 -43.44 9.50 -37.51
CA ASN A 299 -43.99 10.54 -36.60
C ASN A 299 -44.03 10.08 -35.11
N ALA A 300 -43.58 8.85 -34.79
CA ALA A 300 -43.54 8.26 -33.46
C ALA A 300 -42.56 8.95 -32.52
N PHE A 301 -41.45 9.55 -32.99
CA PHE A 301 -40.49 10.19 -32.07
C PHE A 301 -41.03 11.53 -31.54
N ASN A 302 -41.71 12.31 -32.40
CA ASN A 302 -42.43 13.52 -31.95
C ASN A 302 -43.62 13.17 -31.04
N HIS A 303 -44.33 12.06 -31.31
CA HIS A 303 -45.43 11.61 -30.43
C HIS A 303 -44.97 10.97 -29.10
N ALA A 304 -43.76 10.43 -29.04
CA ALA A 304 -43.20 9.81 -27.82
C ALA A 304 -42.46 10.80 -26.91
N VAL A 305 -41.94 11.90 -27.47
CA VAL A 305 -41.20 12.92 -26.71
C VAL A 305 -42.09 14.12 -26.34
N VAL A 306 -43.03 14.51 -27.20
CA VAL A 306 -44.06 15.51 -26.88
C VAL A 306 -45.29 14.78 -26.37
N GLY A 307 -45.21 14.25 -25.15
CA GLY A 307 -46.34 13.64 -24.48
C GLY A 307 -47.48 14.64 -24.38
N GLY A 308 -48.60 14.37 -25.05
CA GLY A 308 -49.86 15.04 -24.74
C GLY A 308 -50.20 14.83 -23.26
N PRO A 309 -50.74 15.84 -22.56
CA PRO A 309 -51.00 15.75 -21.13
C PRO A 309 -52.02 14.62 -20.86
N GLY A 310 -51.55 13.52 -20.25
CA GLY A 310 -52.40 12.43 -19.76
C GLY A 310 -52.06 10.99 -20.14
N ASN A 311 -50.93 10.69 -20.80
CA ASN A 311 -50.67 9.32 -21.30
C ASN A 311 -49.52 8.56 -20.59
N ASP A 312 -49.70 8.26 -19.30
CA ASP A 312 -48.75 7.47 -18.47
C ASP A 312 -48.52 6.03 -18.96
N ARG A 313 -49.43 5.47 -19.77
CA ARG A 313 -49.30 4.09 -20.27
C ARG A 313 -48.21 3.93 -21.33
N ALA A 314 -47.94 4.97 -22.13
CA ALA A 314 -46.94 4.93 -23.20
C ALA A 314 -45.51 4.94 -22.64
N TYR A 315 -45.24 5.76 -21.62
CA TYR A 315 -43.93 5.79 -20.96
C TYR A 315 -43.61 4.43 -20.31
N ARG A 316 -44.60 3.79 -19.69
CA ARG A 316 -44.41 2.48 -19.05
C ARG A 316 -43.98 1.39 -20.03
N SER A 317 -44.50 1.37 -21.25
CA SER A 317 -44.10 0.37 -22.25
C SER A 317 -42.70 0.65 -22.80
N VAL A 318 -42.34 1.92 -23.00
CA VAL A 318 -41.00 2.30 -23.48
C VAL A 318 -39.94 1.94 -22.45
N PHE A 319 -40.14 2.29 -21.18
CA PHE A 319 -39.20 1.91 -20.11
C PHE A 319 -39.10 0.40 -19.91
N ARG A 320 -40.22 -0.33 -20.04
CA ARG A 320 -40.20 -1.80 -19.98
C ARG A 320 -39.34 -2.39 -21.10
N ASN A 321 -39.49 -1.90 -22.33
CA ASN A 321 -38.74 -2.41 -23.48
C ASN A 321 -37.24 -2.05 -23.38
N LEU A 322 -36.91 -0.85 -22.89
CA LEU A 322 -35.53 -0.45 -22.59
C LEU A 322 -34.89 -1.31 -21.50
N ALA A 323 -35.64 -1.63 -20.43
CA ALA A 323 -35.17 -2.50 -19.36
C ALA A 323 -34.90 -3.92 -19.88
N ILE A 324 -35.79 -4.48 -20.71
CA ILE A 324 -35.58 -5.79 -21.34
C ILE A 324 -34.33 -5.78 -22.23
N ALA A 325 -34.14 -4.75 -23.05
CA ALA A 325 -32.95 -4.63 -23.90
C ALA A 325 -31.66 -4.58 -23.08
N ALA A 326 -31.64 -3.82 -21.97
CA ALA A 326 -30.49 -3.74 -21.07
C ALA A 326 -30.14 -5.10 -20.45
N VAL A 327 -31.15 -5.88 -20.05
CA VAL A 327 -30.95 -7.24 -19.49
C VAL A 327 -30.37 -8.19 -20.54
N VAL A 328 -30.86 -8.14 -21.79
CA VAL A 328 -30.35 -8.98 -22.89
C VAL A 328 -28.88 -8.66 -23.19
N VAL A 329 -28.53 -7.37 -23.26
CA VAL A 329 -27.13 -6.94 -23.47
C VAL A 329 -26.24 -7.41 -22.32
N GLY A 330 -26.69 -7.25 -21.07
CA GLY A 330 -25.97 -7.73 -19.89
C GLY A 330 -25.73 -9.25 -19.92
N ALA A 331 -26.73 -10.04 -20.30
CA ALA A 331 -26.62 -11.48 -20.42
C ALA A 331 -25.60 -11.90 -21.49
N VAL A 332 -25.59 -11.24 -22.66
CA VAL A 332 -24.63 -11.51 -23.74
C VAL A 332 -23.19 -11.20 -23.30
N VAL A 333 -22.97 -10.09 -22.59
CA VAL A 333 -21.64 -9.73 -22.07
C VAL A 333 -21.13 -10.76 -21.06
N LEU A 334 -21.98 -11.20 -20.14
CA LEU A 334 -21.63 -12.24 -19.16
C LEU A 334 -21.35 -13.59 -19.82
N LEU A 335 -22.13 -13.98 -20.83
CA LEU A 335 -21.92 -15.23 -21.57
C LEU A 335 -20.57 -15.23 -22.31
N ASN A 336 -20.22 -14.10 -22.94
CA ASN A 336 -18.94 -13.94 -23.62
C ASN A 336 -17.76 -13.94 -22.64
N ARG A 337 -17.92 -13.33 -21.45
CA ARG A 337 -16.92 -13.37 -20.39
C ARG A 337 -16.69 -14.79 -19.88
N TYR A 338 -17.77 -15.57 -19.71
CA TYR A 338 -17.70 -16.95 -19.28
C TYR A 338 -17.03 -17.87 -20.32
N ARG A 339 -17.34 -17.68 -21.61
CA ARG A 339 -16.70 -18.45 -22.69
C ARG A 339 -15.19 -18.20 -22.79
N ARG A 340 -14.74 -16.95 -22.59
CA ARG A 340 -13.30 -16.62 -22.58
C ARG A 340 -12.54 -17.23 -21.41
N ALA A 341 -13.19 -17.42 -20.26
CA ALA A 341 -12.57 -18.04 -19.09
C ALA A 341 -12.30 -19.55 -19.25
N ARG A 342 -12.91 -20.21 -20.25
CA ARG A 342 -12.83 -21.66 -20.47
C ARG A 342 -11.84 -22.11 -21.54
N HIS A 343 -11.12 -21.20 -22.19
CA HIS A 343 -10.10 -21.55 -23.18
C HIS A 343 -8.73 -21.05 -22.70
N SER A 344 -8.10 -21.81 -21.81
CA SER A 344 -6.65 -21.79 -21.64
C SER A 344 -6.08 -22.83 -22.61
N PRO A 345 -5.49 -22.43 -23.75
CA PRO A 345 -4.84 -23.40 -24.64
C PRO A 345 -3.58 -23.98 -23.98
N ASP A 346 -3.47 -25.30 -24.04
CA ASP A 346 -2.28 -26.05 -23.64
C ASP A 346 -1.03 -25.55 -24.38
N VAL A 347 0.01 -25.29 -23.60
CA VAL A 347 1.26 -24.64 -24.02
C VAL A 347 2.22 -25.69 -24.58
N ALA A 348 2.58 -25.56 -25.86
CA ALA A 348 3.75 -26.25 -26.41
C ALA A 348 5.05 -25.50 -26.02
N PRO A 349 6.15 -26.20 -25.69
CA PRO A 349 7.42 -25.55 -25.37
C PRO A 349 8.14 -25.14 -26.67
N VAL A 350 8.56 -23.87 -26.77
CA VAL A 350 9.40 -23.38 -27.88
C VAL A 350 10.41 -22.35 -27.35
N PRO A 351 11.52 -22.06 -28.05
CA PRO A 351 12.87 -22.15 -27.52
C PRO A 351 13.43 -20.76 -27.19
N ARG A 352 14.48 -20.73 -26.35
CA ARG A 352 15.20 -19.50 -25.97
C ARG A 352 15.82 -18.83 -27.21
N GLN A 353 15.45 -17.57 -27.47
CA GLN A 353 16.24 -16.66 -28.32
C GLN A 353 16.97 -15.61 -27.45
N PRO A 354 18.26 -15.30 -27.76
CA PRO A 354 19.06 -14.38 -26.98
C PRO A 354 18.99 -12.94 -27.49
N GLY A 355 18.99 -11.99 -26.56
CA GLY A 355 19.75 -10.73 -26.65
C GLY A 355 19.29 -9.66 -27.65
N ARG A 356 18.68 -8.59 -27.11
CA ARG A 356 18.84 -7.25 -27.69
C ARG A 356 18.85 -6.19 -26.58
N THR A 357 20.04 -5.75 -26.23
CA THR A 357 20.32 -4.57 -25.40
C THR A 357 20.19 -3.32 -26.27
N SER A 358 19.31 -2.40 -25.89
CA SER A 358 19.31 -1.02 -26.35
C SER A 358 19.33 -0.12 -25.13
N ASP A 359 20.44 0.60 -24.95
CA ASP A 359 20.66 1.55 -23.86
C ASP A 359 19.87 2.84 -24.10
N ALA A 360 19.03 3.21 -23.15
CA ALA A 360 18.50 4.57 -22.99
C ALA A 360 18.67 4.99 -21.51
N PRO A 361 19.23 6.18 -21.22
CA PRO A 361 19.53 6.62 -19.87
C PRO A 361 18.27 7.25 -19.24
N GLY A 362 17.56 6.50 -18.41
CA GLY A 362 16.37 7.06 -17.74
C GLY A 362 15.57 6.14 -16.81
N SER A 363 16.00 4.90 -16.56
CA SER A 363 15.14 3.95 -15.83
C SER A 363 15.86 3.07 -14.82
N MET A 364 16.82 3.60 -14.05
CA MET A 364 17.45 2.83 -12.95
C MET A 364 16.43 2.22 -11.98
N ALA A 365 15.29 2.89 -11.73
CA ALA A 365 14.19 2.36 -10.91
C ALA A 365 13.41 1.22 -11.60
N HIS A 366 13.19 1.32 -12.91
CA HIS A 366 12.50 0.28 -13.69
C HIS A 366 13.39 -0.94 -13.93
N ARG A 367 14.69 -0.71 -14.19
CA ARG A 367 15.73 -1.75 -14.18
C ARG A 367 15.81 -2.40 -12.80
N ARG A 368 15.64 -1.62 -11.72
CA ARG A 368 15.65 -2.13 -10.34
C ARG A 368 14.48 -3.05 -10.05
N GLU A 369 13.30 -2.73 -10.55
CA GLU A 369 12.11 -3.57 -10.40
C GLU A 369 12.15 -4.81 -11.31
N GLU A 370 12.59 -4.67 -12.57
CA GLU A 370 12.84 -5.79 -13.48
C GLU A 370 13.91 -6.75 -12.97
N LEU A 371 15.00 -6.26 -12.35
CA LEU A 371 16.07 -7.11 -11.83
C LEU A 371 15.65 -7.92 -10.61
N LEU A 372 14.78 -7.36 -9.77
CA LEU A 372 14.13 -8.09 -8.68
C LEU A 372 13.14 -9.13 -9.23
N GLN A 373 12.41 -8.81 -10.31
CA GLN A 373 11.51 -9.75 -11.00
C GLN A 373 12.26 -10.87 -11.73
N LEU A 374 13.48 -10.61 -12.22
CA LEU A 374 14.35 -11.58 -12.90
C LEU A 374 15.19 -12.42 -11.92
N GLY A 375 15.05 -12.20 -10.61
CA GLY A 375 15.76 -12.95 -9.57
C GLY A 375 17.28 -12.68 -9.54
N ASN A 376 17.73 -11.56 -10.09
CA ASN A 376 19.14 -11.15 -10.06
C ASN A 376 19.35 -10.03 -9.04
N TYR A 377 19.81 -10.41 -7.85
CA TYR A 377 20.12 -9.50 -6.75
C TYR A 377 21.50 -8.84 -6.89
N GLY A 378 22.28 -9.20 -7.92
CA GLY A 378 23.68 -8.84 -8.06
C GLY A 378 23.99 -7.36 -7.92
N PRO A 379 23.32 -6.47 -8.67
CA PRO A 379 23.56 -5.04 -8.58
C PRO A 379 23.29 -4.46 -7.18
N PHE A 380 22.25 -4.92 -6.49
CA PHE A 380 21.89 -4.42 -5.16
C PHE A 380 22.86 -4.87 -4.08
N VAL A 381 23.19 -6.15 -4.07
CA VAL A 381 24.14 -6.72 -3.10
C VAL A 381 25.49 -6.04 -3.27
N ARG A 382 25.88 -5.77 -4.52
CA ARG A 382 27.10 -5.02 -4.84
C ARG A 382 27.05 -3.60 -4.29
N GLU A 383 26.03 -2.81 -4.62
CA GLU A 383 25.88 -1.42 -4.13
C GLU A 383 25.88 -1.36 -2.60
N TYR A 384 25.19 -2.31 -1.95
CA TYR A 384 25.14 -2.44 -0.51
C TYR A 384 26.52 -2.73 0.10
N LEU A 385 27.25 -3.71 -0.44
CA LEU A 385 28.58 -4.06 0.04
C LEU A 385 29.60 -2.95 -0.20
N GLN A 386 29.50 -2.24 -1.33
CA GLN A 386 30.32 -1.06 -1.61
C GLN A 386 30.09 0.02 -0.56
N THR A 387 28.82 0.37 -0.31
CA THR A 387 28.44 1.32 0.75
C THR A 387 28.97 0.90 2.12
N LEU A 388 28.86 -0.40 2.45
CA LEU A 388 29.38 -0.97 3.67
C LEU A 388 30.89 -0.77 3.77
N PHE A 389 31.68 -1.11 2.75
CA PHE A 389 33.13 -0.92 2.79
C PHE A 389 33.55 0.55 2.86
N THR A 390 32.90 1.44 2.10
CA THR A 390 33.13 2.89 2.16
C THR A 390 32.86 3.44 3.56
N SER A 391 31.76 3.02 4.19
CA SER A 391 31.40 3.44 5.57
C SER A 391 32.42 2.99 6.63
N ARG A 392 33.19 1.93 6.35
CA ARG A 392 34.23 1.38 7.24
C ARG A 392 35.63 1.89 6.91
N GLY A 393 35.73 2.98 6.16
CA GLY A 393 36.99 3.68 5.90
C GLY A 393 37.71 3.23 4.63
N LEU A 394 37.03 2.57 3.68
CA LEU A 394 37.61 2.39 2.36
C LEU A 394 37.75 3.75 1.66
N ILE A 395 38.99 4.21 1.50
CA ILE A 395 39.31 5.44 0.76
C ILE A 395 39.52 5.08 -0.71
N GLU A 396 38.62 5.53 -1.58
CA GLU A 396 38.78 5.40 -3.03
C GLU A 396 39.80 6.43 -3.52
N ALA A 397 41.05 6.00 -3.72
CA ALA A 397 42.07 6.87 -4.31
C ALA A 397 41.74 7.14 -5.78
N ALA A 398 41.42 8.41 -6.10
CA ALA A 398 41.22 8.90 -7.47
C ALA A 398 40.17 8.14 -8.31
N GLY A 399 39.12 7.58 -7.67
CA GLY A 399 38.06 6.84 -8.35
C GLY A 399 38.51 5.48 -8.92
N VAL A 400 39.73 5.03 -8.60
CA VAL A 400 40.23 3.71 -8.99
C VAL A 400 40.02 2.77 -7.81
N VAL A 401 38.97 1.95 -7.90
CA VAL A 401 38.71 0.92 -6.88
C VAL A 401 39.75 -0.20 -6.99
N PRO A 402 40.46 -0.56 -5.91
CA PRO A 402 41.42 -1.66 -5.94
C PRO A 402 40.76 -3.01 -6.26
N ARG A 403 41.30 -3.73 -7.25
CA ARG A 403 40.83 -5.07 -7.64
C ARG A 403 41.08 -6.14 -6.57
N LYS A 404 42.01 -5.90 -5.66
CA LYS A 404 42.34 -6.80 -4.55
C LYS A 404 41.89 -6.15 -3.25
N LEU A 405 41.39 -6.96 -2.33
CA LEU A 405 41.03 -6.53 -0.98
C LEU A 405 42.25 -5.83 -0.35
N PRO A 406 42.14 -4.55 0.05
CA PRO A 406 43.19 -3.86 0.79
C PRO A 406 43.55 -4.62 2.06
N PRO A 407 44.76 -4.41 2.62
CA PRO A 407 45.14 -5.02 3.88
C PRO A 407 44.09 -4.73 4.96
N VAL A 408 43.63 -5.78 5.66
CA VAL A 408 42.66 -5.68 6.75
C VAL A 408 43.27 -6.19 8.04
N GLU A 409 43.17 -5.39 9.09
CA GLU A 409 43.49 -5.81 10.45
C GLU A 409 42.27 -6.53 11.01
N VAL A 410 42.45 -7.78 11.44
CA VAL A 410 41.37 -8.57 12.05
C VAL A 410 41.89 -9.18 13.35
N THR A 411 41.21 -8.89 14.46
CA THR A 411 41.51 -9.35 15.82
C THR A 411 40.44 -10.33 16.31
N GLY A 412 40.76 -11.14 17.32
CA GLY A 412 39.83 -12.09 17.95
C GLY A 412 39.90 -13.54 17.45
N GLY A 413 39.23 -14.45 18.17
CA GLY A 413 39.30 -15.91 17.97
C GLY A 413 38.75 -16.42 16.64
N HIS A 414 37.97 -15.60 15.92
CA HIS A 414 37.38 -15.94 14.61
C HIS A 414 38.03 -15.18 13.44
N ALA A 415 39.24 -14.65 13.63
CA ALA A 415 39.90 -13.82 12.62
C ALA A 415 40.07 -14.51 11.25
N GLY A 416 40.30 -15.83 11.24
CA GLY A 416 40.40 -16.60 9.99
C GLY A 416 39.09 -16.61 9.19
N THR A 417 37.96 -16.83 9.87
CA THR A 417 36.62 -16.86 9.26
C THR A 417 36.23 -15.48 8.72
N VAL A 418 36.43 -14.42 9.52
CA VAL A 418 36.11 -13.05 9.11
C VAL A 418 36.93 -12.62 7.90
N ARG A 419 38.24 -12.94 7.85
CA ARG A 419 39.07 -12.70 6.65
C ARG A 419 38.57 -13.46 5.43
N GLY A 420 38.10 -14.69 5.62
CA GLY A 420 37.50 -15.50 4.55
C GLY A 420 36.25 -14.83 3.98
N TYR A 421 35.33 -14.41 4.84
CA TYR A 421 34.11 -13.70 4.44
C TYR A 421 34.40 -12.37 3.77
N LEU A 422 35.29 -11.55 4.33
CA LEU A 422 35.70 -10.28 3.73
C LEU A 422 36.21 -10.47 2.29
N ARG A 423 37.00 -11.52 2.02
CA ARG A 423 37.47 -11.82 0.66
C ARG A 423 36.34 -12.17 -0.30
N ILE A 424 35.37 -12.98 0.14
CA ILE A 424 34.21 -13.37 -0.67
C ILE A 424 33.35 -12.15 -0.98
N LEU A 425 33.00 -11.37 0.05
CA LEU A 425 32.19 -10.16 -0.09
C LEU A 425 32.89 -9.10 -0.94
N TRP A 426 34.22 -8.98 -0.84
CA TRP A 426 35.01 -8.09 -1.70
C TRP A 426 34.93 -8.47 -3.17
N ASP A 427 35.05 -9.75 -3.50
CA ASP A 427 34.93 -10.23 -4.88
C ASP A 427 33.51 -10.00 -5.44
N VAL A 428 32.47 -10.12 -4.61
CA VAL A 428 31.10 -9.78 -5.00
C VAL A 428 30.96 -8.27 -5.31
N ALA A 429 31.52 -7.42 -4.45
CA ALA A 429 31.43 -5.97 -4.54
C ALA A 429 32.27 -5.38 -5.68
N TYR A 430 33.50 -5.86 -5.86
CA TYR A 430 34.51 -5.24 -6.73
C TYR A 430 35.19 -6.20 -7.72
N GLY A 431 34.75 -7.46 -7.76
CA GLY A 431 35.29 -8.45 -8.69
C GLY A 431 35.08 -8.08 -10.17
N PRO A 432 35.94 -8.61 -11.07
CA PRO A 432 36.03 -8.17 -12.46
C PRO A 432 34.80 -8.48 -13.32
N LYS A 433 33.89 -9.34 -12.85
CA LYS A 433 32.65 -9.68 -13.56
C LYS A 433 31.46 -9.41 -12.65
N PRO A 434 30.48 -8.57 -13.05
CA PRO A 434 29.15 -8.56 -12.44
C PRO A 434 28.48 -9.91 -12.67
N GLY A 435 28.72 -10.86 -11.76
CA GLY A 435 27.99 -12.12 -11.73
C GLY A 435 26.54 -11.86 -11.35
N SER A 436 25.61 -12.54 -12.02
CA SER A 436 24.22 -12.61 -11.55
C SER A 436 24.21 -13.29 -10.19
N ILE A 437 23.61 -12.65 -9.18
CA ILE A 437 23.46 -13.24 -7.85
C ILE A 437 22.03 -13.75 -7.72
N PRO A 438 21.78 -15.06 -7.88
CA PRO A 438 20.46 -15.62 -7.63
C PRO A 438 20.11 -15.56 -6.14
N TYR A 439 18.83 -15.70 -5.81
CA TYR A 439 18.34 -15.68 -4.43
C TYR A 439 19.05 -16.70 -3.51
N SER A 440 19.36 -17.91 -4.02
CA SER A 440 20.10 -18.92 -3.26
C SER A 440 21.48 -18.43 -2.83
N ARG A 441 22.20 -17.77 -3.74
CA ARG A 441 23.51 -17.19 -3.45
C ARG A 441 23.39 -16.00 -2.52
N TRP A 442 22.34 -15.19 -2.63
CA TRP A 442 22.06 -14.13 -1.67
C TRP A 442 21.89 -14.68 -0.24
N LYS A 443 21.10 -15.74 -0.08
CA LYS A 443 20.88 -16.39 1.22
C LYS A 443 22.17 -16.97 1.84
N GLU A 444 23.13 -17.35 1.01
CA GLU A 444 24.47 -17.75 1.48
C GLU A 444 25.32 -16.55 1.93
N LEU A 445 25.18 -15.39 1.28
CA LEU A 445 25.93 -14.17 1.59
C LEU A 445 25.40 -13.45 2.83
N GLU A 446 24.10 -13.50 3.08
CA GLU A 446 23.43 -12.82 4.21
C GLU A 446 24.09 -13.08 5.59
N PRO A 447 24.30 -14.34 6.04
CA PRO A 447 24.98 -14.59 7.32
C PRO A 447 26.46 -14.15 7.31
N MET A 448 27.12 -14.11 6.15
CA MET A 448 28.49 -13.61 6.04
C MET A 448 28.53 -12.09 6.23
N ILE A 449 27.56 -11.37 5.66
CA ILE A 449 27.40 -9.92 5.82
C ILE A 449 27.16 -9.58 7.28
N GLU A 450 26.21 -10.27 7.92
CA GLU A 450 25.89 -10.06 9.33
C GLU A 450 27.09 -10.32 10.25
N ALA A 451 27.83 -11.40 10.00
CA ALA A 451 29.05 -11.72 10.76
C ALA A 451 30.15 -10.66 10.58
N VAL A 452 30.35 -10.16 9.35
CA VAL A 452 31.31 -9.09 9.07
C VAL A 452 30.87 -7.78 9.72
N GLN A 453 29.59 -7.41 9.66
CA GLN A 453 29.09 -6.20 10.31
C GLN A 453 29.24 -6.26 11.83
N THR A 454 28.82 -7.37 12.43
CA THR A 454 28.94 -7.60 13.88
C THR A 454 30.39 -7.50 14.33
N ALA A 455 31.33 -8.10 13.58
CA ALA A 455 32.75 -8.00 13.86
C ALA A 455 33.27 -6.55 13.68
N ALA A 456 32.73 -5.78 12.72
CA ALA A 456 33.12 -4.38 12.51
C ALA A 456 32.63 -3.50 13.67
N ASP A 457 31.39 -3.70 14.11
CA ASP A 457 30.78 -2.96 15.21
C ASP A 457 31.44 -3.27 16.55
N ALA A 458 31.94 -4.49 16.72
CA ALA A 458 32.77 -4.88 17.84
C ALA A 458 34.23 -4.38 17.76
N GLY A 459 34.61 -3.66 16.69
CA GLY A 459 35.98 -3.18 16.46
C GLY A 459 36.99 -4.31 16.20
N GLN A 460 36.51 -5.50 15.83
CA GLN A 460 37.34 -6.69 15.59
C GLN A 460 37.96 -6.71 14.20
N TRP A 461 37.53 -5.83 13.29
CA TRP A 461 38.27 -5.59 12.06
C TRP A 461 38.14 -4.16 11.56
N ARG A 462 39.14 -3.75 10.78
CA ARG A 462 39.19 -2.48 10.04
C ARG A 462 40.12 -2.63 8.84
N PHE A 463 40.02 -1.74 7.86
CA PHE A 463 41.10 -1.59 6.88
C PHE A 463 42.37 -1.14 7.62
N ALA A 464 43.51 -1.73 7.29
CA ALA A 464 44.77 -1.23 7.82
C ALA A 464 44.94 0.21 7.32
N ASP A 465 45.34 1.12 8.20
CA ASP A 465 45.75 2.45 7.75
C ASP A 465 46.85 2.21 6.72
N ASN A 466 46.61 2.62 5.47
CA ASN A 466 47.66 2.63 4.46
C ASN A 466 48.69 3.61 4.99
N GLY A 467 49.66 3.10 5.75
CA GLY A 467 50.68 3.88 6.40
C GLY A 467 51.23 4.84 5.35
N GLY A 468 50.94 6.12 5.53
CA GLY A 468 51.76 7.16 4.94
C GLY A 468 53.14 6.93 5.52
N THR A 469 53.94 6.14 4.81
CA THR A 469 55.38 6.24 4.91
C THR A 469 55.71 7.66 4.49
N GLU A 470 56.17 8.42 5.48
CA GLU A 470 57.10 9.54 5.33
C GLU A 470 58.14 9.30 4.23
#